data_AF-A0AAV4JN81-F1
#
_entry.id   AF-A0AAV4JN81-F1
#
_cell.length_a   1.000
_cell.length_b   1.000
_cell.length_c   1.000
_cell.angle_alpha   90.00
_cell.angle_beta   90.00
_cell.angle_gamma   90.00
#
_symmetry.space_group_name_H-M   'P 1'
#
loop_
_entity.id
_entity.type
_entity.pdbx_description
1 polymer ?
#
loop_
_entity_poly.entity_id
_entity_poly.type
_entity_poly.pdbx_seq_one_letter_code
_entity_poly.pdbx_strand_id
1 'polypeptide(L)'
;MFEPFGLKRLSDIVPGDETWFPFFIIPPKRLNRMWVDMQRDRPVVLRPGFQSRKRLFTVFCNYRGPLVVDILPQDTTMTATYYVQNMLSQVKSAINEQRSKVSNSRTLLLHDNAGPQKAKATTQPLRELGIQVLPHPTYSPNLAPCDF
;
A
#
# COMPACT_ATOMS: atom_id res chain seq x y z
N MET A 1 11.44 6.57 -21.50
CA MET A 1 10.04 6.22 -21.83
C MET A 1 9.81 4.76 -21.45
N PHE A 2 8.60 4.36 -21.04
CA PHE A 2 8.26 2.95 -20.83
C PHE A 2 7.87 2.33 -22.17
N GLU A 3 8.44 1.18 -22.51
CA GLU A 3 8.19 0.51 -23.80
C GLU A 3 7.96 -0.98 -23.56
N PRO A 4 7.01 -1.65 -24.26
CA PRO A 4 6.70 -3.06 -24.03
C PRO A 4 7.90 -4.01 -24.19
N PHE A 5 8.81 -3.69 -25.12
CA PHE A 5 10.02 -4.45 -25.40
C PHE A 5 11.31 -3.71 -25.00
N GLY A 6 11.18 -2.59 -24.29
CA GLY A 6 12.32 -1.75 -23.89
C GLY A 6 12.90 -2.11 -22.52
N LEU A 7 13.95 -1.38 -22.14
CA LEU A 7 14.65 -1.55 -20.86
C LEU A 7 13.82 -1.15 -19.62
N LYS A 8 12.71 -0.44 -19.81
CA LYS A 8 11.76 -0.05 -18.76
C LYS A 8 10.36 -0.45 -19.19
N ARG A 9 9.76 -1.43 -18.52
CA ARG A 9 8.41 -1.92 -18.80
C ARG A 9 7.48 -1.62 -17.63
N LEU A 10 6.19 -1.44 -17.91
CA LEU A 10 5.18 -1.28 -16.85
C LEU A 10 5.08 -2.55 -15.99
N SER A 11 5.34 -3.72 -16.56
CA SER A 11 5.40 -5.01 -15.85
C SER A 11 6.49 -5.07 -14.78
N ASP A 12 7.44 -4.13 -14.81
CA ASP A 12 8.57 -4.09 -13.90
C ASP A 12 8.29 -3.17 -12.70
N ILE A 13 7.14 -2.48 -12.72
CA ILE A 13 6.66 -1.61 -11.65
C ILE A 13 5.95 -2.44 -10.59
N VAL A 14 6.31 -2.17 -9.34
CA VAL A 14 5.72 -2.72 -8.14
C VAL A 14 5.16 -1.54 -7.36
N PRO A 15 3.88 -1.19 -7.53
CA PRO A 15 3.22 -0.24 -6.65
C PRO A 15 3.04 -0.84 -5.25
N GLY A 16 3.14 -0.02 -4.23
CA GLY A 16 2.70 -0.38 -2.89
C GLY A 16 2.34 0.82 -2.05
N ASP A 17 1.44 0.59 -1.11
CA ASP A 17 0.91 1.62 -0.23
C ASP A 17 0.45 1.02 1.12
N GLU A 18 0.25 1.88 2.11
CA GLU A 18 -0.26 1.54 3.42
C GLU A 18 -1.66 2.12 3.68
N THR A 19 -2.57 1.29 4.18
CA THR A 19 -3.94 1.73 4.49
C THR A 19 -4.45 1.18 5.80
N TRP A 20 -5.32 1.93 6.47
CA TRP A 20 -5.94 1.53 7.72
C TRP A 20 -7.26 0.83 7.48
N PHE A 21 -7.31 -0.47 7.78
CA PHE A 21 -8.58 -1.22 7.78
C PHE A 21 -9.23 -1.17 9.16
N PRO A 22 -10.46 -0.64 9.28
CA PRO A 22 -11.23 -0.71 10.52
C PRO A 22 -11.75 -2.14 10.75
N PHE A 23 -11.82 -2.57 12.02
CA PHE A 23 -12.42 -3.86 12.37
C PHE A 23 -13.93 -3.93 12.09
N PHE A 24 -14.59 -2.78 12.19
CA PHE A 24 -16.03 -2.67 11.97
C PHE A 24 -16.28 -1.73 10.80
N ILE A 25 -16.97 -2.23 9.78
CA ILE A 25 -17.46 -1.40 8.69
C ILE A 25 -18.75 -0.75 9.16
N ILE A 26 -18.70 0.57 9.35
CA ILE A 26 -19.89 1.36 9.65
C ILE A 26 -20.43 1.89 8.32
N PRO A 27 -21.69 1.57 7.95
CA PRO A 27 -22.25 2.07 6.71
C PRO A 27 -22.24 3.60 6.68
N PRO A 28 -21.86 4.23 5.56
CA PRO A 28 -21.93 5.67 5.42
C PRO A 28 -23.36 6.15 5.66
N LYS A 29 -23.51 7.35 6.23
CA LYS A 29 -24.82 7.95 6.58
C LYS A 29 -25.84 7.87 5.44
N ARG A 30 -25.38 7.97 4.19
CA ARG A 30 -26.20 7.88 2.97
C ARG A 30 -26.93 6.55 2.84
N LEU A 31 -26.28 5.44 3.21
CA LEU A 31 -26.86 4.09 3.16
C LEU A 31 -27.78 3.80 4.33
N ASN A 32 -27.62 4.52 5.44
CA ASN A 32 -28.54 4.46 6.60
C ASN A 32 -29.74 5.41 6.45
N ARG A 33 -29.97 5.98 5.26
CA ARG A 33 -31.17 6.81 5.02
C ARG A 33 -32.38 5.90 4.89
N MET A 34 -33.37 6.14 5.72
CA MET A 34 -34.67 5.48 5.66
C MET A 34 -35.78 6.51 5.83
N TRP A 35 -36.90 6.25 5.18
CA TRP A 35 -38.14 7.00 5.40
C TRP A 35 -38.71 6.60 6.77
N VAL A 36 -39.07 7.58 7.59
CA VAL A 36 -39.61 7.37 8.93
C VAL A 36 -40.88 8.20 9.07
N ASP A 37 -41.88 7.64 9.74
CA ASP A 37 -43.12 8.36 10.05
C ASP A 37 -42.88 9.50 11.07
N MET A 38 -43.73 10.51 11.07
CA MET A 38 -43.53 11.74 11.86
C MET A 38 -43.48 11.52 13.37
N GLN A 39 -44.10 10.44 13.87
CA GLN A 39 -44.11 10.11 15.30
C GLN A 39 -43.02 9.11 15.73
N ARG A 40 -42.23 8.59 14.79
CA ARG A 40 -41.15 7.66 15.11
C ARG A 40 -39.82 8.37 15.34
N ASP A 41 -39.06 7.81 16.27
CA ASP A 41 -37.70 8.27 16.52
C ASP A 41 -36.78 8.05 15.32
N ARG A 42 -35.78 8.94 15.22
CA ARG A 42 -34.75 8.85 14.19
C ARG A 42 -33.88 7.62 14.43
N PRO A 43 -33.51 6.87 13.38
CA PRO A 43 -32.61 5.72 13.53
C PRO A 43 -31.26 6.14 14.10
N VAL A 44 -30.79 5.39 15.08
CA VAL A 44 -29.48 5.59 15.71
C VAL A 44 -28.41 5.01 14.80
N VAL A 45 -27.50 5.86 14.34
CA VAL A 45 -26.35 5.45 13.52
C VAL A 45 -25.10 5.51 14.37
N LEU A 46 -24.42 4.37 14.51
CA LEU A 46 -23.09 4.31 15.12
C LEU A 46 -22.14 5.22 14.35
N ARG A 47 -21.35 6.03 15.06
CA ARG A 47 -20.28 6.83 14.47
C ARG A 47 -18.94 6.21 14.85
N PRO A 48 -18.01 6.01 13.90
CA PRO A 48 -16.67 5.61 14.27
C PRO A 48 -16.06 6.71 15.15
N GLY A 49 -15.67 6.35 16.36
CA GLY A 49 -14.88 7.22 17.23
C GLY A 49 -13.41 7.23 16.79
N PHE A 50 -12.66 8.24 17.24
CA PHE A 50 -11.21 8.34 17.01
C PHE A 50 -10.44 7.09 17.47
N GLN A 51 -10.93 6.40 18.51
CA GLN A 51 -10.36 5.17 19.06
C GLN A 51 -10.94 3.88 18.47
N SER A 52 -11.63 3.95 17.33
CA SER A 52 -12.14 2.74 16.68
C SER A 52 -10.98 1.82 16.31
N ARG A 53 -11.10 0.53 16.66
CA ARG A 53 -10.08 -0.46 16.37
C ARG A 53 -9.82 -0.56 14.87
N LYS A 54 -8.56 -0.47 14.48
CA LYS A 54 -8.08 -0.57 13.10
C LYS A 54 -6.71 -1.23 13.06
N ARG A 55 -6.36 -1.83 11.92
CA ARG A 55 -5.03 -2.38 11.61
C ARG A 55 -4.46 -1.67 10.39
N LEU A 56 -3.17 -1.40 10.41
CA LEU A 56 -2.47 -0.92 9.22
C LEU A 56 -2.10 -2.13 8.37
N PHE A 57 -2.56 -2.11 7.13
CA PHE A 57 -2.16 -3.05 6.10
C PHE A 57 -1.20 -2.35 5.18
N THR A 58 -0.26 -3.12 4.65
CA THR A 58 0.62 -2.66 3.58
C THR A 58 0.57 -3.67 2.47
N VAL A 59 0.31 -3.19 1.26
CA VAL A 59 0.10 -4.04 0.10
C VAL A 59 1.07 -3.61 -0.98
N PHE A 60 1.82 -4.57 -1.50
CA PHE A 60 2.56 -4.43 -2.75
C PHE A 60 1.88 -5.28 -3.82
N CYS A 61 1.71 -4.72 -5.00
CA CYS A 61 1.13 -5.39 -6.14
C CYS A 61 2.11 -5.40 -7.31
N ASN A 62 1.84 -6.24 -8.30
CA ASN A 62 2.44 -6.15 -9.62
C ASN A 62 1.37 -6.37 -10.69
N TYR A 63 1.79 -6.46 -11.96
CA TYR A 63 0.85 -6.64 -13.08
C TYR A 63 0.05 -7.96 -13.05
N ARG A 64 0.45 -8.95 -12.22
CA ARG A 64 -0.26 -10.22 -12.04
C ARG A 64 -1.22 -10.21 -10.86
N GLY A 65 -1.10 -9.25 -9.95
CA GLY A 65 -1.94 -9.15 -8.75
C GLY A 65 -1.14 -8.79 -7.49
N PRO A 66 -1.71 -9.06 -6.30
CA PRO A 66 -1.03 -8.85 -5.02
C PRO A 66 0.25 -9.69 -4.93
N LEU A 67 1.34 -9.04 -4.52
CA LEU A 67 2.66 -9.64 -4.39
C LEU A 67 3.00 -9.92 -2.91
N VAL A 68 2.83 -8.92 -2.06
CA VAL A 68 3.03 -9.02 -0.60
C VAL A 68 1.90 -8.26 0.08
N VAL A 69 1.33 -8.87 1.12
CA VAL A 69 0.37 -8.21 2.02
C VAL A 69 0.87 -8.43 3.44
N ASP A 70 1.16 -7.35 4.14
CA ASP A 70 1.56 -7.36 5.54
C ASP A 70 0.52 -6.65 6.41
N ILE A 71 0.39 -7.11 7.65
CA ILE A 71 -0.47 -6.48 8.64
C ILE A 71 0.42 -6.08 9.82
N LEU A 72 0.67 -4.77 9.95
CA LEU A 72 1.55 -4.23 10.99
C LEU A 72 1.07 -4.67 12.38
N PRO A 73 1.88 -5.35 13.20
CA PRO A 73 1.50 -5.87 14.51
C PRO A 73 0.78 -4.87 15.40
N GLN A 74 -0.08 -5.38 16.28
CA GLN A 74 -0.86 -4.52 17.17
C GLN A 74 0.07 -3.69 18.05
N ASP A 75 -0.31 -2.43 18.29
CA ASP A 75 0.40 -1.50 19.17
C ASP A 75 1.84 -1.20 18.72
N THR A 76 2.13 -1.39 17.43
CA THR A 76 3.40 -1.01 16.79
C THR A 76 3.20 0.09 15.76
N THR A 77 4.29 0.80 15.44
CA THR A 77 4.30 1.90 14.47
C THR A 77 5.16 1.53 13.27
N MET A 78 4.67 1.85 12.07
CA MET A 78 5.44 1.68 10.84
C MET A 78 6.72 2.51 10.91
N THR A 79 7.86 1.83 11.03
CA THR A 79 9.19 2.43 11.09
C THR A 79 9.98 2.02 9.87
N ALA A 80 10.99 2.82 9.50
CA ALA A 80 11.85 2.54 8.35
C ALA A 80 12.51 1.14 8.46
N THR A 81 12.93 0.75 9.66
CA THR A 81 13.50 -0.57 9.94
C THR A 81 12.50 -1.69 9.68
N TYR A 82 11.27 -1.56 10.19
CA TYR A 82 10.20 -2.53 9.96
C TYR A 82 9.90 -2.65 8.46
N TYR A 83 9.75 -1.53 7.77
CA TYR A 83 9.47 -1.47 6.33
C TYR A 83 10.53 -2.21 5.52
N VAL A 84 11.82 -1.97 5.79
CA VAL A 84 12.92 -2.65 5.10
C VAL A 84 12.96 -4.13 5.42
N GLN A 85 12.99 -4.47 6.71
CA GLN A 85 13.28 -5.84 7.17
C GLN A 85 12.13 -6.80 6.87
N ASN A 86 10.89 -6.36 7.07
CA ASN A 86 9.73 -7.22 6.93
C ASN A 86 9.09 -7.12 5.54
N MET A 87 9.18 -5.98 4.85
CA MET A 87 8.42 -5.77 3.61
C MET A 87 9.30 -5.85 2.38
N LEU A 88 10.34 -5.03 2.29
CA LEU A 88 11.19 -4.97 1.08
C LEU A 88 11.94 -6.29 0.82
N SER A 89 12.34 -7.00 1.88
CA SER A 89 12.95 -8.32 1.79
C SER A 89 12.00 -9.35 1.15
N GLN A 90 10.74 -9.38 1.60
CA GLN A 90 9.69 -10.26 1.07
C GLN A 90 9.34 -9.89 -0.37
N VAL A 91 9.18 -8.60 -0.67
CA VAL A 91 8.91 -8.09 -2.02
C VAL A 91 10.01 -8.54 -2.98
N LYS A 92 11.27 -8.38 -2.59
CA LYS A 92 12.41 -8.81 -3.41
C LYS A 92 12.40 -10.33 -3.65
N SER A 93 12.14 -11.12 -2.60
CA SER A 93 12.07 -12.58 -2.73
C SER A 93 10.94 -13.01 -3.66
N ALA A 94 9.74 -12.48 -3.46
CA ALA A 94 8.57 -12.80 -4.28
C ALA A 94 8.77 -12.41 -5.76
N ILE A 95 9.43 -11.27 -6.02
CA ILE A 95 9.80 -10.87 -7.39
C ILE A 95 10.79 -11.86 -8.01
N ASN A 96 11.79 -12.30 -7.26
CA ASN A 96 12.79 -13.24 -7.74
C ASN A 96 12.18 -14.62 -8.03
N GLU A 97 11.18 -15.06 -7.27
CA GLU A 97 10.44 -16.30 -7.54
C GLU A 97 9.59 -16.21 -8.81
N GLN A 98 8.93 -15.08 -9.05
CA GLN A 98 8.08 -14.90 -10.21
C GLN A 98 8.85 -14.64 -11.51
N ARG A 99 10.09 -14.13 -11.42
CA ARG A 99 10.94 -13.85 -12.57
C ARG A 99 11.79 -15.08 -12.91
N SER A 100 11.80 -15.47 -14.18
CA SER A 100 12.75 -16.49 -14.64
C SER A 100 14.19 -15.99 -14.46
N LYS A 101 15.13 -16.90 -14.14
CA LYS A 101 16.56 -16.59 -13.96
C LYS A 101 17.22 -15.89 -15.17
N VAL A 102 16.56 -15.90 -16.34
CA VAL A 102 17.01 -15.27 -17.59
C VAL A 102 16.58 -13.80 -17.69
N SER A 103 15.60 -13.37 -16.90
CA SER A 103 15.05 -12.02 -16.95
C SER A 103 15.91 -11.03 -16.15
N ASN A 104 16.86 -10.35 -16.80
CA ASN A 104 17.61 -9.17 -16.30
C ASN A 104 16.76 -7.91 -16.08
N SER A 105 15.47 -8.08 -15.82
CA SER A 105 14.54 -6.99 -15.60
C SER A 105 14.83 -6.26 -14.29
N ARG A 106 14.78 -4.93 -14.31
CA ARG A 106 14.93 -4.09 -13.13
C ARG A 106 13.67 -4.17 -12.26
N THR A 107 13.79 -3.87 -10.98
CA THR A 107 12.62 -3.70 -10.10
C THR A 107 12.39 -2.21 -9.92
N LEU A 108 11.21 -1.73 -10.30
CA LEU A 108 10.82 -0.33 -10.16
C LEU A 108 9.77 -0.23 -9.06
N LEU A 109 10.14 0.38 -7.94
CA LEU A 109 9.22 0.54 -6.80
C LEU A 109 8.48 1.87 -6.92
N LEU A 110 7.15 1.83 -6.77
CA LEU A 110 6.32 3.02 -6.71
C LEU A 110 5.59 3.03 -5.35
N HIS A 111 5.98 3.96 -4.47
CA HIS A 111 5.35 4.17 -3.18
C HIS A 111 5.20 5.67 -2.94
N ASP A 112 4.46 6.07 -1.90
CA ASP A 112 4.25 7.46 -1.56
C ASP A 112 5.52 8.11 -0.95
N ASN A 113 5.43 9.36 -0.48
CA ASN A 113 6.58 10.06 0.10
C ASN A 113 6.56 10.01 1.64
N ALA A 114 5.99 8.97 2.25
CA ALA A 114 5.91 8.83 3.70
C ALA A 114 7.29 8.84 4.38
N GLY A 115 7.33 9.31 5.64
CA GLY A 115 8.56 9.45 6.42
C GLY A 115 9.43 8.17 6.47
N PRO A 116 8.87 6.99 6.82
CA PRO A 116 9.59 5.73 6.82
C PRO A 116 10.17 5.36 5.44
N GLN A 117 9.45 5.63 4.36
CA GLN A 117 9.85 5.26 3.00
C GLN A 117 10.98 6.16 2.47
N LYS A 118 10.98 7.45 2.83
CA LYS A 118 12.00 8.43 2.43
C LYS A 118 13.26 8.40 3.31
N ALA A 119 13.23 7.68 4.44
CA ALA A 119 14.34 7.65 5.38
C ALA A 119 15.64 7.13 4.74
N LYS A 120 16.79 7.64 5.19
CA LYS A 120 18.11 7.11 4.78
C LYS A 120 18.22 5.61 5.04
N ALA A 121 17.67 5.17 6.18
CA ALA A 121 17.57 3.77 6.57
C ALA A 121 16.79 2.89 5.57
N THR A 122 15.96 3.48 4.71
CA THR A 122 15.20 2.76 3.66
C THR A 122 15.87 2.89 2.30
N THR A 123 16.33 4.10 1.95
CA THR A 123 16.96 4.36 0.65
C THR A 123 18.30 3.63 0.43
N GLN A 124 19.07 3.37 1.49
CA GLN A 124 20.30 2.58 1.40
C GLN A 124 20.01 1.10 1.05
N PRO A 125 19.19 0.36 1.83
CA PRO A 125 18.79 -1.00 1.49
C PRO A 125 18.15 -1.15 0.11
N LEU A 126 17.33 -0.18 -0.32
CA LEU A 126 16.73 -0.21 -1.66
C LEU A 126 17.80 -0.25 -2.76
N ARG A 127 18.89 0.52 -2.60
CA ARG A 127 20.02 0.49 -3.55
C ARG A 127 20.76 -0.85 -3.52
N GLU A 128 20.99 -1.40 -2.32
CA GLU A 128 21.66 -2.70 -2.14
C GLU A 128 20.85 -3.85 -2.75
N LEU A 129 19.52 -3.79 -2.65
CA LEU A 129 18.60 -4.76 -3.26
C LEU A 129 18.44 -4.58 -4.79
N GLY A 130 19.04 -3.53 -5.37
CA GLY A 130 18.90 -3.18 -6.78
C GLY A 130 17.49 -2.73 -7.16
N ILE A 131 16.73 -2.22 -6.20
CA ILE A 131 15.38 -1.70 -6.39
C ILE A 131 15.48 -0.20 -6.68
N GLN A 132 14.99 0.21 -7.85
CA GLN A 132 14.95 1.61 -8.24
C GLN A 132 13.60 2.21 -7.85
N VAL A 133 13.61 3.23 -7.00
CA VAL A 133 12.40 3.99 -6.66
C VAL A 133 12.02 4.93 -7.81
N LEU A 134 10.76 4.88 -8.23
CA LEU A 134 10.19 5.82 -9.19
C LEU A 134 9.85 7.14 -8.50
N PRO A 135 10.09 8.30 -9.16
CA PRO A 135 9.67 9.58 -8.61
C PRO A 135 8.14 9.63 -8.52
N HIS A 136 7.62 9.92 -7.33
CA HIS A 136 6.21 10.14 -7.09
C HIS A 136 5.99 11.57 -6.58
N PRO A 137 5.11 12.37 -7.20
CA PRO A 137 4.79 13.71 -6.74
C PRO A 137 4.01 13.68 -5.41
N THR A 138 4.21 14.68 -4.56
CA THR A 138 3.49 14.80 -3.28
C THR A 138 1.99 15.00 -3.52
N TYR A 139 1.14 14.45 -2.65
CA TYR A 139 -0.32 14.60 -2.70
C TYR A 139 -0.94 14.19 -4.04
N SER A 140 -0.44 13.11 -4.65
CA SER A 140 -0.90 12.64 -5.96
C SER A 140 -1.50 11.22 -5.91
N PRO A 141 -2.54 11.00 -5.08
CA PRO A 141 -3.20 9.69 -4.96
C PRO A 141 -3.70 9.16 -6.30
N ASN A 142 -4.20 10.05 -7.17
CA ASN A 142 -4.67 9.72 -8.51
C ASN A 142 -3.59 9.15 -9.45
N LEU A 143 -2.31 9.23 -9.07
CA LEU A 143 -1.19 8.67 -9.81
C LEU A 143 -0.63 7.39 -9.18
N ALA A 144 -1.17 6.95 -8.04
CA ALA A 144 -0.77 5.74 -7.35
C ALA A 144 -1.79 4.61 -7.62
N PRO A 145 -1.37 3.49 -8.23
CA PRO A 145 -2.27 2.37 -8.49
C PRO A 145 -2.82 1.68 -7.24
N CYS A 146 -2.15 1.86 -6.09
CA CYS A 146 -2.47 1.23 -4.82
C CYS A 146 -2.98 2.24 -3.78
N ASP A 147 -3.55 3.37 -4.20
CA ASP A 147 -4.25 4.28 -3.28
C ASP A 147 -5.61 3.68 -2.86
N PHE A 148 -5.90 3.66 -1.55
CA PHE A 148 -7.04 2.97 -0.94
C PHE A 148 -8.08 3.90 -0.30
#